data_AF-A0A7J4SZ59-F1
#
_entry.id   AF-A0A7J4SZ59-F1
#
_cell.length_a   1.000
_cell.length_b   1.000
_cell.length_c   1.000
_cell.angle_alpha   90.00
_cell.angle_beta   90.00
_cell.angle_gamma   90.00
#
_symmetry.space_group_name_H-M   'P 1'
#
loop_
_entity.id
_entity.type
_entity.pdbx_description
1 polymer ?
#
loop_
_entity_poly.entity_id
_entity_poly.type
_entity_poly.pdbx_seq_one_letter_code
_entity_poly.pdbx_strand_id
1 'polypeptide(L)'
;MMRPILLAATIVLAMLSGCFGEEIVSVQETEFEVVAPESVLRGQYFTIEITSDVDWTMNRSPGFYFMDEYNVLRDDVEMTFDAAQTSLTFLVLDSER
;
A
#
# COMPACT_ATOMS: atom_id res chain seq x y z
N MET A 1 -40.36 -5.22 50.13
CA MET A 1 -39.26 -6.12 49.71
C MET A 1 -38.77 -5.92 48.26
N MET A 2 -39.32 -4.98 47.47
CA MET A 2 -38.96 -4.82 46.03
C MET A 2 -37.86 -3.79 45.73
N ARG A 3 -37.62 -2.82 46.63
CA ARG A 3 -36.60 -1.76 46.48
C ARG A 3 -35.15 -2.26 46.31
N PRO A 4 -34.64 -3.24 47.09
CA PRO A 4 -33.26 -3.68 46.92
C PRO A 4 -33.05 -4.46 45.61
N ILE A 5 -34.10 -5.13 45.12
CA ILE A 5 -34.08 -5.88 43.86
C ILE A 5 -33.97 -4.93 42.67
N LEU A 6 -34.75 -3.84 42.69
CA LEU A 6 -34.70 -2.79 41.68
C LEU A 6 -33.33 -2.11 41.61
N LEU A 7 -32.73 -1.81 42.77
CA LEU A 7 -31.39 -1.21 42.85
C LEU A 7 -30.30 -2.14 42.31
N ALA A 8 -30.34 -3.42 42.67
CA ALA A 8 -29.39 -4.40 42.16
C ALA A 8 -29.51 -4.56 40.63
N ALA A 9 -30.73 -4.59 40.09
CA ALA A 9 -30.96 -4.68 38.66
C ALA A 9 -30.41 -3.45 37.92
N THR A 10 -30.63 -2.23 38.44
CA THR A 10 -30.11 -1.01 37.80
C THR A 10 -28.58 -0.94 37.78
N ILE A 11 -27.90 -1.46 38.80
CA ILE A 11 -26.43 -1.49 38.84
C ILE A 11 -25.87 -2.44 37.77
N VAL A 12 -26.50 -3.60 37.57
CA VAL A 12 -26.10 -4.56 36.53
C VAL A 12 -26.35 -4.03 35.13
N LEU A 13 -27.50 -3.39 34.90
CA LEU A 13 -27.84 -2.78 33.61
C LEU A 13 -26.91 -1.62 33.24
N ALA A 14 -26.46 -0.84 34.22
CA ALA A 14 -25.51 0.26 34.00
C ALA A 14 -24.10 -0.22 33.60
N MET A 15 -23.66 -1.39 34.09
CA MET A 15 -22.37 -1.98 33.68
C MET A 15 -22.40 -2.49 32.23
N LEU A 16 -23.58 -2.86 31.72
CA LEU A 16 -23.79 -3.36 30.36
C LEU A 16 -24.17 -2.27 29.36
N SER A 17 -24.52 -1.07 29.82
CA SER A 17 -24.81 0.10 28.97
C SER A 17 -23.54 0.89 28.60
N GLY A 18 -22.37 0.47 29.09
CA GLY A 18 -21.11 0.99 28.60
C GLY A 18 -20.97 0.69 27.11
N CYS A 19 -20.61 1.71 26.33
CA CYS A 19 -20.25 1.56 24.93
C CYS A 19 -18.93 0.79 24.81
N PHE A 20 -18.96 -0.51 25.11
CA PHE A 20 -17.88 -1.44 24.87
C PHE A 20 -18.00 -1.95 23.44
N GLY A 21 -17.09 -1.50 22.59
CA GLY A 21 -17.01 -1.91 21.20
C GLY A 21 -17.00 -0.72 20.25
N GLU A 22 -16.10 0.24 20.45
CA GLU A 22 -15.43 0.73 19.25
C GLU A 22 -14.60 -0.47 18.79
N GLU A 23 -15.10 -1.18 17.79
CA GLU A 23 -14.30 -2.16 17.09
C GLU A 23 -13.11 -1.37 16.57
N ILE A 24 -11.96 -1.52 17.25
CA ILE A 24 -10.70 -1.00 16.77
C ILE A 24 -10.51 -1.77 15.47
N VAL A 25 -10.95 -1.18 14.36
CA VAL A 25 -10.60 -1.64 13.03
C VAL A 25 -9.08 -1.61 13.07
N SER A 26 -8.50 -2.79 13.22
CA SER A 26 -7.05 -2.95 13.22
C SER A 26 -6.58 -2.25 11.98
N VAL A 27 -5.74 -1.22 12.14
CA VAL A 27 -5.11 -0.54 11.01
C VAL A 27 -4.47 -1.65 10.19
N GLN A 28 -5.03 -1.93 9.02
CA GLN A 28 -4.49 -2.94 8.13
C GLN A 28 -3.18 -2.35 7.64
N GLU A 29 -2.07 -2.85 8.18
CA GLU A 29 -0.74 -2.43 7.73
C GLU A 29 -0.65 -2.82 6.26
N THR A 30 -0.64 -1.82 5.39
CA THR A 30 -0.49 -2.03 3.95
C THR A 30 0.93 -2.49 3.69
N GLU A 31 1.09 -3.65 3.07
CA GLU A 31 2.40 -4.13 2.66
C GLU A 31 2.82 -3.41 1.37
N PHE A 32 4.05 -2.87 1.36
CA PHE A 32 4.66 -2.29 0.17
C PHE A 32 6.13 -2.66 0.14
N GLU A 33 6.48 -3.61 -0.74
CA GLU A 33 7.84 -4.10 -0.92
C GLU A 33 8.29 -3.88 -2.37
N VAL A 34 9.53 -3.44 -2.55
CA VAL A 34 10.16 -3.28 -3.85
C VAL A 34 11.48 -4.03 -3.87
N VAL A 35 11.59 -5.01 -4.75
CA VAL A 35 12.81 -5.77 -5.00
C VAL A 35 13.43 -5.26 -6.30
N ALA A 36 14.57 -4.59 -6.18
CA ALA A 36 15.28 -3.97 -7.29
C ALA A 36 16.79 -4.30 -7.23
N PRO A 37 17.48 -4.35 -8.39
CA PRO A 37 18.93 -4.48 -8.41
C PRO A 37 19.61 -3.24 -7.80
N GLU A 38 20.71 -3.45 -7.05
CA GLU A 38 21.45 -2.35 -6.42
C GLU A 38 22.06 -1.37 -7.42
N SER A 39 22.38 -1.85 -8.63
CA SER A 39 22.88 -1.02 -9.72
C SER A 39 22.46 -1.57 -11.07
N VAL A 40 22.31 -0.66 -12.01
CA VAL A 40 21.88 -0.94 -13.39
C VAL A 40 22.83 -0.25 -14.34
N LEU A 41 23.22 -0.94 -15.41
CA LEU A 41 24.11 -0.39 -16.42
C LEU A 41 23.32 0.41 -17.46
N ARG A 42 23.94 1.46 -17.97
CA ARG A 42 23.37 2.27 -19.06
C ARG A 42 23.19 1.40 -20.32
N GLY A 43 22.07 1.61 -21.00
CA GLY A 43 21.67 0.91 -22.23
C GLY A 43 21.03 -0.45 -21.99
N GLN A 44 20.75 -0.82 -20.73
CA GLN A 44 20.15 -2.11 -20.39
C GLN A 44 18.71 -1.97 -19.91
N TYR A 45 17.93 -3.03 -20.17
CA TYR A 45 16.63 -3.22 -19.57
C TYR A 45 16.78 -3.92 -18.22
N PHE A 46 16.00 -3.49 -17.25
CA PHE A 46 15.89 -4.19 -15.97
C PHE A 46 14.43 -4.17 -15.52
N THR A 47 14.09 -5.16 -14.71
CA THR A 47 12.74 -5.33 -14.14
C THR A 47 12.87 -5.26 -12.63
N ILE A 48 11.95 -4.54 -11.99
CA ILE A 48 11.77 -4.57 -10.54
C ILE A 48 10.49 -5.33 -10.24
N GLU A 49 10.47 -5.97 -9.07
CA GLU A 49 9.26 -6.62 -8.55
C GLU A 49 8.69 -5.77 -7.42
N ILE A 50 7.37 -5.60 -7.44
CA ILE A 50 6.61 -4.82 -6.47
C ILE A 50 5.54 -5.73 -5.88
N THR A 51 5.41 -5.71 -4.56
CA THR A 51 4.29 -6.30 -3.85
C THR A 51 3.56 -5.17 -3.16
N SER A 52 2.28 -4.96 -3.49
CA SER A 52 1.46 -3.97 -2.80
C SER A 52 0.00 -4.40 -2.69
N ASP A 53 -0.63 -4.09 -1.55
CA ASP A 53 -2.06 -4.27 -1.34
C ASP A 53 -2.92 -3.10 -1.87
N VAL A 54 -2.28 -2.04 -2.41
CA VAL A 54 -2.95 -0.83 -2.88
C VAL A 54 -2.37 -0.35 -4.21
N ASP A 55 -3.16 0.43 -4.94
CA ASP A 55 -2.67 1.13 -6.12
C ASP A 55 -1.48 2.02 -5.75
N TRP A 56 -0.44 1.95 -6.57
CA TRP A 56 0.84 2.58 -6.27
C TRP A 56 1.29 3.45 -7.43
N THR A 57 2.03 4.51 -7.11
CA THR A 57 2.52 5.46 -8.11
C THR A 57 4.04 5.46 -8.10
N MET A 58 4.63 5.30 -9.27
CA MET A 58 6.07 5.44 -9.44
C MET A 58 6.40 6.82 -9.98
N ASN A 59 7.32 7.50 -9.27
CA ASN A 59 7.99 8.68 -9.78
C ASN A 59 9.31 8.27 -10.43
N ARG A 60 9.45 8.59 -11.72
CA ARG A 60 10.58 8.19 -12.54
C ARG A 60 11.72 9.20 -12.43
N SER A 61 12.92 8.72 -12.09
CA SER A 61 14.13 9.51 -12.21
C SER A 61 14.44 9.88 -13.67
N PRO A 62 15.00 11.06 -13.96
CA PRO A 62 15.48 11.41 -15.31
C PRO A 62 16.43 10.34 -15.86
N GLY A 63 16.32 10.02 -17.14
CA GLY A 63 17.19 9.02 -17.79
C GLY A 63 16.67 7.58 -17.79
N PHE A 64 15.62 7.30 -17.00
CA PHE A 64 14.89 6.04 -17.03
C PHE A 64 13.69 6.13 -17.99
N TYR A 65 13.26 5.03 -18.58
CA TYR A 65 12.07 4.98 -19.44
C TYR A 65 11.34 3.68 -19.13
N PHE A 66 10.09 3.75 -18.68
CA PHE A 66 9.34 2.54 -18.37
C PHE A 66 8.75 1.95 -19.65
N MET A 67 8.62 0.63 -19.67
CA MET A 67 7.97 -0.10 -20.75
C MET A 67 6.51 -0.34 -20.36
N ASP A 68 5.59 0.09 -21.20
CA ASP A 68 4.16 -0.19 -21.02
C ASP A 68 3.77 -1.59 -21.51
N GLU A 69 2.50 -1.96 -21.35
CA GLU A 69 1.94 -3.24 -21.80
C GLU A 69 2.11 -3.48 -23.31
N TYR A 70 2.24 -2.40 -24.10
CA TYR A 70 2.42 -2.46 -25.55
C TYR A 70 3.91 -2.50 -25.97
N ASN A 71 4.83 -2.68 -25.02
CA ASN A 71 6.28 -2.64 -25.21
C ASN A 71 6.80 -1.29 -25.73
N VAL A 72 6.07 -0.21 -25.46
CA VAL A 72 6.48 1.15 -25.81
C VAL A 72 7.18 1.78 -24.61
N LEU A 73 8.34 2.38 -24.89
CA LEU A 73 9.07 3.16 -23.91
C LEU A 73 8.39 4.51 -23.71
N ARG A 74 8.02 4.79 -22.48
CA ARG A 74 7.35 6.03 -22.07
C ARG A 74 8.28 6.86 -21.20
N ASP A 75 8.16 8.16 -21.34
CA ASP A 75 8.95 9.17 -20.65
C ASP A 75 8.16 9.92 -19.57
N ASP A 76 6.92 9.50 -19.29
CA ASP A 76 6.08 10.10 -18.26
C ASP A 76 6.82 10.17 -16.91
N VAL A 77 6.60 11.26 -16.18
CA VAL A 77 7.30 11.55 -14.92
C VAL A 77 6.68 10.73 -13.78
N GLU A 78 5.37 10.53 -13.82
CA GLU A 78 4.62 9.79 -12.82
C GLU A 78 3.59 8.90 -13.51
N MET A 79 3.50 7.65 -13.05
CA MET A 79 2.48 6.70 -13.51
C MET A 79 1.94 5.92 -12.32
N THR A 80 0.62 5.78 -12.28
CA THR A 80 -0.11 4.98 -11.29
C THR A 80 -0.44 3.63 -11.87
N PHE A 81 -0.20 2.59 -11.07
CA PHE A 81 -0.44 1.19 -11.40
C PHE A 81 -1.41 0.59 -10.38
N ASP A 82 -2.15 -0.41 -10.83
CA ASP A 82 -3.06 -1.19 -9.99
C ASP A 82 -2.25 -2.06 -9.00
N ALA A 83 -2.83 -2.33 -7.83
CA ALA A 83 -2.25 -3.27 -6.84
C ALA A 83 -1.88 -4.64 -7.44
N ALA A 84 -2.61 -5.10 -8.47
CA ALA A 84 -2.36 -6.36 -9.15
C ALA A 84 -1.06 -6.38 -9.99
N GLN A 85 -0.48 -5.21 -10.30
CA GLN A 85 0.74 -5.14 -11.09
C GLN A 85 1.97 -5.38 -10.21
N THR A 86 2.61 -6.53 -10.41
CA THR A 86 3.74 -6.98 -9.58
C THR A 86 5.11 -6.75 -10.21
N SER A 87 5.19 -6.28 -11.45
CA SER A 87 6.46 -6.05 -12.11
C SER A 87 6.44 -4.82 -13.02
N LEU A 88 7.59 -4.16 -13.12
CA LEU A 88 7.79 -3.01 -14.00
C LEU A 88 9.16 -3.08 -14.63
N THR A 89 9.21 -2.92 -15.95
CA THR A 89 10.44 -2.98 -16.75
C THR A 89 10.83 -1.59 -17.22
N PHE A 90 12.12 -1.26 -17.17
CA PHE A 90 12.65 0.02 -17.59
C PHE A 90 13.89 -0.12 -18.45
N LEU A 91 14.10 0.85 -19.33
CA LEU A 91 15.37 1.11 -20.00
C LEU A 91 16.09 2.26 -19.29
N VAL A 92 17.38 2.07 -19.00
CA VAL A 92 18.26 3.12 -18.48
C VAL A 92 19.04 3.71 -19.64
N LEU A 93 18.78 4.95 -20.02
CA LEU A 93 19.61 5.68 -21.01
C LEU A 93 20.54 6.68 -20.35
N ASP A 94 20.16 7.18 -19.18
CA ASP A 94 21.03 7.98 -18.34
C ASP A 94 20.87 7.53 -16.89
N SER A 95 21.98 7.20 -16.25
CA SER A 95 22.04 6.71 -14.87
C SER A 95 22.67 7.74 -13.93
N GLU A 96 22.97 8.94 -14.45
CA GLU A 96 23.66 9.98 -13.68
C GLU A 96 22.65 10.89 -12.95
N ARG A 97 22.65 10.78 -11.62
CA ARG A 97 22.41 11.90 -10.69
C ARG A 97 23.50 11.91 -9.63
#